data_AF-A0A3E1DGC5-F1
#
_entry.id   AF-A0A3E1DGC5-F1
#
_cell.length_a   1.000
_cell.length_b   1.000
_cell.length_c   1.000
_cell.angle_alpha   90.00
_cell.angle_beta   90.00
_cell.angle_gamma   90.00
#
_symmetry.space_group_name_H-M   'P 1'
#
loop_
_entity.id
_entity.type
_entity.pdbx_description
1 polymer ?
#
loop_
_entity_poly.entity_id
_entity_poly.type
_entity_poly.pdbx_seq_one_letter_code
_entity_poly.pdbx_strand_id
1 'polypeptide(L)'
;MQIQDLKIALVGPLPPPSGGMANQTRQLATLLKQEGVNVELVPVNAPYRPRFVGHIKGLRAVFRLLPYLFHLWHAAGRVDLFHIMANSGWSWHLFAAPAVWTAKLRGKTVSGIQARLGNNVRVELRLVDSIPPEVSGKYRYVVSHVPLQSGLDSALQESPPTI
;
A
#
# COMPACT_ATOMS: atom_id res chain seq x y z
N MET A 1 -1.33 -8.90 -18.95
CA MET A 1 -0.48 -9.54 -17.94
C MET A 1 -1.35 -10.48 -17.14
N GLN A 2 -0.98 -11.76 -17.02
CA GLN A 2 -1.71 -12.68 -16.16
C GLN A 2 -1.30 -12.44 -14.71
N ILE A 3 -2.18 -12.74 -13.75
CA ILE A 3 -1.90 -12.47 -12.33
C ILE A 3 -0.69 -13.26 -11.81
N GLN A 4 -0.40 -14.41 -12.43
CA GLN A 4 0.71 -15.30 -12.11
C GLN A 4 2.09 -14.72 -12.49
N ASP A 5 2.14 -13.80 -13.45
CA ASP A 5 3.38 -13.13 -13.86
C ASP A 5 3.71 -11.93 -12.97
N LEU A 6 2.76 -11.50 -12.14
CA LEU A 6 2.88 -10.30 -11.32
C LEU A 6 3.84 -10.53 -10.15
N LYS A 7 4.83 -9.65 -10.02
CA LYS A 7 5.71 -9.58 -8.85
C LYS A 7 5.25 -8.46 -7.93
N ILE A 8 4.95 -8.79 -6.69
CA ILE A 8 4.46 -7.85 -5.68
C ILE A 8 5.47 -7.76 -4.53
N ALA A 9 5.92 -6.54 -4.22
CA ALA A 9 6.53 -6.26 -2.92
C ALA A 9 5.42 -6.01 -1.89
N LEU A 10 5.23 -6.94 -0.96
CA LEU A 10 4.28 -6.79 0.14
C LEU A 10 5.01 -6.25 1.38
N VAL A 11 4.82 -4.96 1.64
CA VAL A 11 5.45 -4.22 2.72
C VAL A 11 4.51 -4.21 3.93
N GLY A 12 4.93 -4.81 5.05
CA GLY A 12 4.10 -4.87 6.26
C GLY A 12 4.79 -5.57 7.42
N PRO A 13 4.21 -5.56 8.62
CA PRO A 13 4.77 -6.30 9.75
C PRO A 13 4.54 -7.81 9.60
N LEU A 14 5.41 -8.64 10.19
CA LEU A 14 5.24 -10.09 10.26
C LEU A 14 5.27 -10.57 11.72
N PRO A 15 4.57 -11.67 12.07
CA PRO A 15 4.67 -12.25 13.39
C PRO A 15 6.05 -12.91 13.61
N PRO A 16 6.59 -12.95 14.86
CA PRO A 16 6.13 -12.27 16.07
C PRO A 16 6.71 -10.83 16.18
N PRO A 17 6.02 -9.84 16.80
CA PRO A 17 4.81 -9.91 17.64
C PRO A 17 3.50 -10.11 16.86
N SER A 18 2.57 -10.86 17.46
CA SER A 18 1.23 -11.09 16.92
C SER A 18 0.38 -9.84 17.07
N GLY A 19 -0.10 -9.29 15.96
CA GLY A 19 -1.02 -8.15 15.90
C GLY A 19 -1.86 -8.20 14.64
N GLY A 20 -2.95 -7.44 14.58
CA GLY A 20 -3.92 -7.49 13.47
C GLY A 20 -3.27 -7.35 12.09
N MET A 21 -2.50 -6.27 11.89
CA MET A 21 -1.77 -6.04 10.62
C MET A 21 -0.73 -7.12 10.32
N ALA A 22 -0.05 -7.68 11.34
CA ALA A 22 0.99 -8.68 11.12
C ALA A 22 0.41 -10.02 10.63
N ASN A 23 -0.71 -10.43 11.23
CA ASN A 23 -1.43 -11.62 10.81
C ASN A 23 -2.08 -11.42 9.43
N GLN A 24 -2.66 -10.24 9.17
CA GLN A 24 -3.21 -9.90 7.85
C GLN A 24 -2.13 -9.88 6.76
N THR A 25 -0.95 -9.31 7.04
CA THR A 25 0.18 -9.32 6.09
C THR A 25 0.58 -10.74 5.75
N ARG A 26 0.74 -11.62 6.75
CA ARG A 26 1.06 -13.04 6.52
C ARG A 26 -0.03 -13.74 5.73
N GLN A 27 -1.30 -13.54 6.09
CA GLN A 27 -2.43 -14.18 5.42
C GLN A 27 -2.54 -13.75 3.96
N LEU A 28 -2.42 -12.45 3.69
CA LEU A 28 -2.42 -11.90 2.33
C LEU A 28 -1.27 -12.49 1.50
N ALA A 29 -0.06 -12.57 2.07
CA ALA A 29 1.09 -13.16 1.40
C ALA A 29 0.84 -14.63 1.03
N THR A 30 0.23 -15.40 1.94
CA THR A 30 -0.11 -16.81 1.70
C THR A 30 -1.13 -16.93 0.57
N LEU A 31 -2.23 -16.18 0.63
CA LEU A 31 -3.29 -16.24 -0.37
C LEU A 31 -2.78 -15.84 -1.77
N LEU A 32 -2.01 -14.75 -1.87
CA LEU A 32 -1.43 -14.32 -3.14
C LEU A 32 -0.49 -15.37 -3.73
N LYS A 33 0.35 -16.00 -2.90
CA LYS A 33 1.23 -17.08 -3.35
C LYS A 33 0.47 -18.33 -3.80
N GLN A 34 -0.66 -18.65 -3.15
CA GLN A 34 -1.54 -19.75 -3.54
C GLN A 34 -2.18 -19.51 -4.92
N GLU A 35 -2.49 -18.26 -5.24
CA GLU A 35 -2.95 -17.81 -6.56
C GLU A 35 -1.82 -17.72 -7.61
N GLY A 36 -0.60 -18.15 -7.26
CA GLY A 36 0.56 -18.16 -8.17
C GLY A 36 1.28 -16.82 -8.31
N VAL A 37 0.93 -15.80 -7.51
CA VAL A 37 1.59 -14.49 -7.54
C VAL A 37 2.97 -14.56 -6.89
N ASN A 38 3.98 -13.93 -7.50
CA ASN A 38 5.31 -13.86 -6.94
C ASN A 38 5.39 -12.74 -5.88
N VAL A 39 5.32 -13.11 -4.60
CA VAL A 39 5.32 -12.15 -3.48
C VAL A 39 6.68 -12.08 -2.79
N GLU A 40 7.33 -10.92 -2.89
CA GLU A 40 8.48 -10.53 -2.08
C GLU A 40 8.00 -9.81 -0.82
N LEU A 41 8.22 -10.43 0.35
CA LEU A 41 7.87 -9.82 1.64
C LEU A 41 8.94 -8.84 2.08
N VAL A 42 8.55 -7.60 2.43
CA VAL A 42 9.43 -6.57 2.98
C VAL A 42 8.98 -6.23 4.42
N PRO A 43 9.51 -6.94 5.43
CA PRO A 43 9.05 -6.79 6.81
C PRO A 43 9.52 -5.49 7.46
N VAL A 44 8.59 -4.68 7.96
CA VAL A 44 8.91 -3.41 8.67
C VAL A 44 9.46 -3.64 10.08
N ASN A 45 9.27 -4.84 10.63
CA ASN A 45 9.65 -5.22 11.99
C ASN A 45 10.73 -6.32 12.02
N ALA A 46 11.59 -6.37 11.00
CA ALA A 46 12.67 -7.36 10.93
C ALA A 46 13.53 -7.38 12.21
N PRO A 47 14.04 -8.56 12.63
CA PRO A 47 14.95 -8.66 13.76
C PRO A 47 16.21 -7.83 13.55
N TYR A 48 16.74 -7.23 14.62
CA TYR A 48 17.99 -6.47 14.55
C TYR A 48 19.15 -7.36 14.11
N ARG A 49 19.93 -6.87 13.14
CA ARG A 49 21.19 -7.48 12.73
C ARG A 49 22.29 -6.41 12.85
N PRO A 50 23.31 -6.60 13.69
CA PRO A 50 23.53 -7.72 14.63
C PRO A 50 22.60 -7.70 15.87
N ARG A 51 22.32 -8.86 16.47
CA ARG A 51 21.31 -9.05 17.54
C ARG A 51 21.58 -8.23 18.80
N PHE A 52 22.84 -7.96 19.13
CA PHE A 52 23.21 -7.23 20.36
C PHE A 52 22.71 -5.78 20.36
N VAL A 53 22.52 -5.17 19.18
CA VAL A 53 22.00 -3.79 19.05
C VAL A 53 20.59 -3.66 19.63
N GLY A 54 19.84 -4.78 19.74
CA GLY A 54 18.55 -4.85 20.42
C GLY A 54 18.53 -4.36 21.87
N HIS A 55 19.70 -4.23 22.51
CA HIS A 55 19.87 -3.80 23.90
C HIS A 55 20.24 -2.31 24.05
N ILE A 56 20.62 -1.62 22.97
CA ILE A 56 21.07 -0.22 23.00
C ILE A 56 19.89 0.71 22.70
N LYS A 57 19.45 1.50 23.69
CA LYS A 57 18.34 2.46 23.53
C LYS A 57 18.72 3.52 22.47
N GLY A 58 17.76 3.93 21.63
CA GLY A 58 17.97 4.89 20.54
C GLY A 58 18.55 4.29 19.24
N LEU A 59 19.63 3.51 19.33
CA LEU A 59 20.35 3.00 18.16
C LEU A 59 19.55 1.96 17.35
N ARG A 60 18.65 1.24 18.02
CA ARG A 60 17.76 0.22 17.43
C ARG A 60 16.95 0.71 16.23
N ALA A 61 16.46 1.96 16.27
CA ALA A 61 15.64 2.49 15.20
C ALA A 61 16.44 2.60 13.90
N VAL A 62 17.69 3.09 13.98
CA VAL A 62 18.58 3.25 12.82
C VAL A 62 18.95 1.89 12.22
N PHE A 63 19.33 0.93 13.06
CA PHE A 63 19.70 -0.43 12.61
C PHE A 63 18.52 -1.25 12.10
N ARG A 64 17.28 -0.78 12.28
CA ARG A 64 16.10 -1.35 11.62
C ARG A 64 15.78 -0.59 10.34
N LEU A 65 15.86 0.74 10.37
CA LEU A 65 15.47 1.60 9.26
C LEU A 65 16.42 1.46 8.06
N LEU A 66 17.74 1.46 8.26
CA LEU A 66 18.69 1.37 7.14
C LEU A 66 18.55 0.06 6.34
N PRO A 67 18.54 -1.14 6.96
CA PRO A 67 18.29 -2.38 6.22
C PRO A 67 16.93 -2.42 5.53
N TYR A 68 15.90 -1.83 6.17
CA TYR A 68 14.58 -1.73 5.59
C TYR A 68 14.57 -0.86 4.32
N LEU A 69 15.19 0.31 4.35
CA LEU A 69 15.31 1.20 3.18
C LEU A 69 16.09 0.52 2.04
N PHE A 70 17.16 -0.21 2.38
CA PHE A 70 17.91 -0.98 1.38
C PHE A 70 17.06 -2.10 0.76
N HIS A 71 16.29 -2.82 1.57
CA HIS A 71 15.40 -3.87 1.08
C HIS A 71 14.28 -3.28 0.20
N LEU A 72 13.66 -2.17 0.59
CA LEU A 72 12.69 -1.46 -0.25
C LEU A 72 13.29 -1.09 -1.60
N TRP A 73 14.49 -0.51 -1.61
CA TRP A 73 15.15 -0.06 -2.84
C TRP A 73 15.47 -1.22 -3.78
N HIS A 74 15.93 -2.35 -3.23
CA HIS A 74 16.23 -3.56 -3.99
C HIS A 74 14.96 -4.22 -4.53
N ALA A 75 13.94 -4.39 -3.69
CA ALA A 75 12.63 -4.92 -4.08
C ALA A 75 12.03 -4.08 -5.21
N ALA A 76 12.15 -2.74 -5.12
CA ALA A 76 11.65 -1.83 -6.15
C ALA A 76 12.32 -1.97 -7.52
N GLY A 77 13.51 -2.56 -7.60
CA GLY A 77 14.14 -2.93 -8.87
C GLY A 77 13.60 -4.23 -9.48
N ARG A 78 12.87 -5.06 -8.72
CA ARG A 78 12.56 -6.46 -9.06
C ARG A 78 11.09 -6.76 -9.18
N VAL A 79 10.23 -5.94 -8.57
CA VAL A 79 8.78 -6.13 -8.55
C VAL A 79 8.06 -5.16 -9.48
N ASP A 80 6.82 -5.47 -9.82
CA ASP A 80 5.95 -4.63 -10.66
C ASP A 80 5.06 -3.71 -9.82
N LEU A 81 4.66 -4.17 -8.63
CA LEU A 81 3.71 -3.49 -7.75
C LEU A 81 4.18 -3.51 -6.29
N PHE A 82 3.93 -2.42 -5.57
CA PHE A 82 4.06 -2.35 -4.12
C PHE A 82 2.67 -2.44 -3.49
N HIS A 83 2.50 -3.37 -2.54
CA HIS A 83 1.36 -3.41 -1.65
C HIS A 83 1.84 -3.03 -0.24
N ILE A 84 1.41 -1.87 0.25
CA ILE A 84 1.90 -1.31 1.50
C ILE A 84 0.80 -1.40 2.56
N MET A 85 1.09 -2.12 3.64
CA MET A 85 0.27 -2.16 4.86
C MET A 85 0.55 -0.89 5.66
N ALA A 86 -0.20 0.17 5.32
CA ALA A 86 -0.02 1.48 5.92
C ALA A 86 -0.60 1.56 7.33
N ASN A 87 0.07 2.35 8.16
CA ASN A 87 -0.27 2.68 9.53
C ASN A 87 -0.31 4.22 9.68
N SER A 88 -0.69 4.70 10.86
CA SER A 88 -0.82 6.13 11.16
C SER A 88 0.30 6.65 12.08
N GLY A 89 0.34 7.98 12.29
CA GLY A 89 1.29 8.63 13.20
C GLY A 89 2.76 8.51 12.76
N TRP A 90 3.67 8.35 13.71
CA TRP A 90 5.11 8.22 13.44
C TRP A 90 5.47 7.00 12.59
N SER A 91 4.69 5.93 12.70
CA SER A 91 4.93 4.71 11.93
C SER A 91 4.71 4.92 10.43
N TRP A 92 3.82 5.85 10.05
CA TRP A 92 3.66 6.27 8.66
C TRP A 92 4.95 6.86 8.10
N HIS A 93 5.56 7.80 8.83
CA HIS A 93 6.77 8.50 8.42
C HIS A 93 7.99 7.56 8.32
N LEU A 94 8.06 6.56 9.20
CA LEU A 94 9.18 5.62 9.26
C LEU A 94 9.07 4.47 8.25
N PHE A 95 7.86 4.06 7.87
CA PHE A 95 7.65 2.86 7.07
C PHE A 95 6.84 3.13 5.80
N ALA A 96 5.61 3.65 5.94
CA ALA A 96 4.72 3.83 4.79
C ALA A 96 5.24 4.89 3.80
N ALA A 97 5.62 6.07 4.28
CA ALA A 97 6.09 7.17 3.43
C ALA A 97 7.38 6.80 2.64
N PRO A 98 8.43 6.19 3.26
CA PRO A 98 9.59 5.73 2.51
C PRO A 98 9.26 4.67 1.45
N ALA A 99 8.34 3.74 1.74
CA ALA A 99 7.89 2.75 0.76
C ALA A 99 7.16 3.40 -0.42
N VAL A 100 6.27 4.38 -0.15
CA VAL A 100 5.57 5.15 -1.18
C VAL A 100 6.54 5.95 -2.04
N TRP A 101 7.50 6.64 -1.44
CA TRP A 101 8.52 7.41 -2.17
C TRP A 101 9.42 6.50 -2.99
N THR A 102 9.85 5.36 -2.45
CA THR A 102 10.66 4.38 -3.19
C THR A 102 9.91 3.85 -4.40
N ALA A 103 8.64 3.49 -4.23
CA ALA A 103 7.78 3.05 -5.33
C ALA A 103 7.60 4.15 -6.39
N LYS A 104 7.40 5.41 -5.98
CA LYS A 104 7.29 6.57 -6.88
C LYS A 104 8.57 6.81 -7.66
N LEU A 105 9.73 6.85 -6.98
CA LEU A 105 11.04 7.06 -7.59
C LEU A 105 11.41 5.96 -8.60
N ARG A 106 10.89 4.75 -8.41
CA ARG A 106 11.11 3.60 -9.31
C ARG A 106 9.97 3.38 -10.33
N GLY A 107 9.04 4.32 -10.45
CA GLY A 107 7.94 4.25 -11.42
C GLY A 107 6.89 3.16 -11.16
N LYS A 108 6.85 2.60 -9.95
CA LYS A 108 5.97 1.47 -9.59
C LYS A 108 4.53 1.87 -9.28
N THR A 109 4.25 3.16 -9.05
CA THR A 109 2.89 3.61 -8.73
C THR A 109 1.94 3.50 -9.91
N VAL A 110 2.30 4.09 -11.06
CA VAL A 110 1.47 4.03 -12.29
C VAL A 110 1.46 2.62 -12.84
N SER A 111 2.64 1.99 -12.97
CA SER A 111 2.78 0.61 -13.44
C SER A 111 1.96 -0.36 -12.61
N GLY A 112 1.92 -0.19 -11.29
CA GLY A 112 1.14 -1.04 -10.40
C GLY A 112 -0.37 -0.90 -10.57
N ILE A 113 -0.86 0.32 -10.81
CA ILE A 113 -2.28 0.56 -11.09
C ILE A 113 -2.66 -0.05 -12.44
N GLN A 114 -1.84 0.15 -13.47
CA GLN A 114 -2.05 -0.43 -14.80
C GLN A 114 -1.97 -1.97 -14.79
N ALA A 115 -1.07 -2.54 -13.99
CA ALA A 115 -1.00 -3.98 -13.77
C ALA A 115 -2.30 -4.56 -13.21
N ARG A 116 -3.03 -3.79 -12.40
CA ARG A 116 -4.28 -4.22 -11.76
C ARG A 116 -5.53 -3.92 -12.60
N LEU A 117 -5.57 -2.75 -13.25
CA LEU A 117 -6.77 -2.24 -13.93
C LEU A 117 -6.70 -2.34 -15.46
N GLY A 118 -5.54 -2.75 -16.00
CA GLY A 118 -5.28 -2.83 -17.42
C GLY A 118 -4.42 -1.68 -17.94
N ASN A 119 -3.62 -1.97 -18.97
CA ASN A 119 -2.64 -1.03 -19.54
C ASN A 119 -3.27 0.19 -20.21
N ASN A 120 -4.55 0.11 -20.59
CA ASN A 120 -5.28 1.20 -21.25
C ASN A 120 -5.78 2.27 -20.26
N VAL A 121 -5.60 2.05 -18.96
CA VAL A 121 -5.99 3.03 -17.93
C VAL A 121 -4.96 4.16 -17.91
N ARG A 122 -5.44 5.39 -18.14
CA ARG A 122 -4.68 6.61 -17.87
C ARG A 122 -4.72 6.86 -16.36
N VAL A 123 -3.54 6.96 -15.75
CA VAL A 123 -3.38 7.20 -14.31
C VAL A 123 -2.78 8.58 -14.10
N GLU A 124 -3.51 9.46 -13.41
CA GLU A 124 -3.00 10.74 -12.91
C GLU A 124 -2.82 10.64 -11.40
N LEU A 125 -1.61 10.93 -10.90
CA LEU A 125 -1.30 10.95 -9.48
C LEU A 125 -1.22 12.40 -9.00
N ARG A 126 -2.18 12.82 -8.17
CA ARG A 126 -2.19 14.14 -7.55
C ARG A 126 -1.92 14.02 -6.05
N LEU A 127 -0.90 14.71 -5.57
CA LEU A 127 -0.69 14.89 -4.14
C LEU A 127 -1.61 16.01 -3.66
N VAL A 128 -2.36 15.76 -2.59
CA VAL A 128 -3.27 16.73 -1.96
C VAL A 128 -2.94 16.83 -0.48
N ASP A 129 -3.10 18.02 0.11
CA ASP A 129 -2.77 18.25 1.52
C ASP A 129 -3.77 17.58 2.48
N SER A 130 -5.03 17.47 2.06
CA SER A 130 -6.06 16.74 2.78
C SER A 130 -7.09 16.13 1.82
N ILE A 131 -7.65 15.00 2.24
CA ILE A 131 -8.82 14.39 1.57
C ILE A 131 -10.04 14.80 2.41
N PRO A 132 -11.00 15.54 1.85
CA PRO A 132 -12.16 15.98 2.63
C PRO A 132 -12.98 14.77 3.08
N PRO A 133 -13.37 14.69 4.37
CA PRO A 133 -14.26 13.64 4.84
C PRO A 133 -15.67 13.84 4.25
N GLU A 134 -16.40 12.75 4.09
CA GLU A 134 -17.84 12.80 3.83
C GLU A 134 -18.58 13.36 5.05
N VAL A 135 -19.86 13.69 4.86
CA VAL A 135 -20.78 14.11 5.93
C VAL A 135 -20.81 13.09 7.08
N SER A 136 -20.56 11.81 6.80
CA SER A 136 -20.46 10.74 7.79
C SER A 136 -19.16 10.74 8.63
N GLY A 137 -18.20 11.62 8.31
CA GLY A 137 -16.86 11.63 8.90
C GLY A 137 -15.89 10.60 8.30
N LYS A 138 -16.32 9.79 7.33
CA LYS A 138 -15.49 8.80 6.65
C LYS A 138 -14.77 9.40 5.45
N TYR A 139 -13.58 8.89 5.13
CA TYR A 139 -12.85 9.26 3.93
C TYR A 139 -13.35 8.45 2.72
N ARG A 140 -13.45 9.08 1.55
CA ARG A 140 -13.76 8.36 0.30
C ARG A 140 -12.53 7.59 -0.17
N TYR A 141 -12.72 6.31 -0.45
CA TYR A 141 -11.66 5.43 -0.95
C TYR A 141 -11.72 5.25 -2.47
N VAL A 142 -12.91 5.34 -3.07
CA VAL A 142 -13.13 5.19 -4.51
C VAL A 142 -14.30 6.10 -4.92
N VAL A 143 -14.10 6.90 -5.98
CA VAL A 143 -15.17 7.67 -6.63
C VAL A 143 -15.18 7.29 -8.10
N SER A 144 -16.30 6.74 -8.56
CA SER A 144 -16.49 6.36 -9.95
C SER A 144 -17.38 7.39 -10.63
N HIS A 145 -16.83 8.12 -11.60
CA HIS A 145 -17.63 8.94 -12.50
C HIS A 145 -17.99 8.10 -13.71
N VAL A 146 -19.24 7.66 -13.77
CA VAL A 146 -19.79 6.95 -14.93
C VAL A 146 -20.67 7.95 -15.68
N PRO A 147 -20.47 8.16 -17.00
CA PRO A 147 -21.40 8.96 -17.77
C PRO A 147 -22.79 8.33 -17.64
N LEU A 148 -23.75 9.12 -17.17
CA LEU A 148 -25.12 8.66 -17.02
C LEU A 148 -25.65 8.34 -18.41
N GLN A 149 -26.27 7.17 -18.56
CA GLN A 149 -27.03 6.89 -19.77
C GLN A 149 -28.14 7.93 -19.88
N SER A 150 -28.33 8.45 -21.09
CA SER A 150 -29.38 9.43 -21.41
C SER A 150 -30.72 8.99 -20.83
N GLY A 151 -31.27 9.79 -19.91
CA GLY A 151 -32.55 9.53 -19.21
C GLY A 151 -32.43 9.29 -17.70
N LEU A 152 -31.22 9.08 -17.15
CA LEU A 152 -31.00 8.90 -15.70
C LEU A 152 -30.70 10.20 -14.93
N ASP A 153 -30.50 11.32 -15.64
CA ASP A 153 -30.23 12.63 -15.01
C ASP A 153 -31.38 13.09 -14.11
N SER A 154 -32.61 12.72 -14.47
CA SER A 154 -33.84 13.02 -13.71
C SER A 154 -33.87 12.35 -12.34
N ALA A 155 -33.23 11.18 -12.18
CA ALA A 155 -33.23 10.41 -10.94
C ALA A 155 -32.25 10.97 -9.89
N LEU A 156 -31.27 11.78 -10.30
CA LEU A 156 -30.33 12.46 -9.39
C LEU A 156 -30.83 13.84 -8.92
N GLN A 157 -31.89 14.37 -9.54
CA GLN A 157 -32.51 15.64 -9.16
C GLN A 157 -33.60 15.50 -8.10
N GLU A 158 -34.07 14.27 -7.84
CA GLU A 158 -34.96 14.02 -6.71
C GLU A 158 -34.18 14.14 -5.40
N SER A 159 -34.41 15.27 -4.71
CA SER A 159 -33.90 15.49 -3.35
C SER A 159 -34.48 14.41 -2.43
N PRO A 160 -33.70 13.87 -1.48
CA PRO A 160 -34.23 12.88 -0.53
C PRO A 160 -35.42 13.51 0.21
N PRO A 161 -36.50 12.73 0.48
CA PRO A 161 -37.66 13.25 1.18
C PRO A 161 -37.22 13.82 2.53
N THR A 162 -37.61 15.07 2.78
CA THR A 162 -37.44 15.74 4.07
C THR A 162 -38.19 14.91 5.12
N ILE A 163 -37.46 14.32 6.06
CA ILE A 163 -38.04 13.74 7.28
C ILE A 163 -38.36 14.87 8.26
#